data_AF-A0A6A5AL90-F1
#
_entry.id   AF-A0A6A5AL90-F1
#
_cell.length_a   1.000
_cell.length_b   1.000
_cell.length_c   1.000
_cell.angle_alpha   90.00
_cell.angle_beta   90.00
_cell.angle_gamma   90.00
#
_symmetry.space_group_name_H-M   'P 1'
#
loop_
_entity.id
_entity.type
_entity.pdbx_description
1 polymer ?
#
loop_
_entity_poly.entity_id
_entity_poly.type
_entity_poly.pdbx_seq_one_letter_code
_entity_poly.pdbx_strand_id
1 'polypeptide(L)'
;AQGVFPDTVDLDKFLVNGYADAGESATAAMKECLLYKLSYYRFDEYVADPTKPVKGFDRNRQRQQRTSPIHLSHFEEVFTSEAWIVRIFKLRRDILH
;
A
#
# COMPACT_ATOMS: atom_id res chain seq x y z
N ALA A 1 10.66 -14.07 -2.56
CA ALA A 1 9.84 -15.10 -3.21
C ALA A 1 10.42 -15.57 -4.55
N GLN A 2 10.95 -14.67 -5.40
CA GLN A 2 11.54 -15.02 -6.72
C GLN A 2 12.57 -16.15 -6.69
N GLY A 3 13.46 -16.21 -5.69
CA GLY A 3 14.44 -17.31 -5.59
C GLY A 3 13.83 -18.72 -5.45
N VAL A 4 12.56 -18.83 -5.04
CA VAL A 4 11.80 -20.09 -4.93
C VAL A 4 10.77 -20.23 -6.05
N PHE A 5 10.18 -19.12 -6.50
CA PHE A 5 9.16 -19.08 -7.56
C PHE A 5 9.57 -18.11 -8.69
N PRO A 6 10.59 -18.46 -9.49
CA PRO A 6 11.19 -17.55 -10.47
C PRO A 6 10.24 -17.20 -11.63
N ASP A 7 9.36 -18.12 -12.02
CA ASP A 7 8.44 -17.91 -13.15
C ASP A 7 7.22 -17.06 -12.78
N THR A 8 6.95 -16.91 -11.48
CA THR A 8 5.74 -16.24 -10.97
C THR A 8 6.05 -14.88 -10.36
N VAL A 9 7.22 -14.74 -9.73
CA VAL A 9 7.62 -13.51 -9.05
C VAL A 9 8.82 -12.90 -9.77
N ASP A 10 8.61 -11.71 -10.29
CA ASP A 10 9.64 -10.95 -10.99
C ASP A 10 9.85 -9.61 -10.27
N LEU A 11 11.00 -9.48 -9.59
CA LEU A 11 11.36 -8.28 -8.83
C LEU A 11 11.55 -7.05 -9.72
N ASP A 12 12.02 -7.22 -10.95
CA ASP A 12 12.36 -6.09 -11.82
C ASP A 12 11.11 -5.28 -12.18
N LYS A 13 9.93 -5.92 -12.21
CA LYS A 13 8.63 -5.24 -12.37
C LYS A 13 8.34 -4.21 -11.27
N PHE A 14 8.95 -4.33 -10.10
CA PHE A 14 8.74 -3.45 -8.95
C PHE A 14 9.74 -2.28 -8.89
N LEU A 15 10.80 -2.30 -9.71
CA LEU A 15 11.91 -1.37 -9.62
C LEU A 15 11.87 -0.32 -10.73
N VAL A 16 12.22 0.92 -10.38
CA VAL A 16 12.51 2.01 -11.32
C VAL A 16 13.99 2.33 -11.18
N ASN A 17 14.77 2.13 -12.24
CA ASN A 17 16.24 2.31 -12.21
C ASN A 17 16.93 1.55 -11.05
N GLY A 18 16.42 0.35 -10.71
CA GLY A 18 16.95 -0.47 -9.62
C GLY A 18 16.43 -0.11 -8.22
N TYR A 19 15.58 0.91 -8.08
CA TYR A 19 15.02 1.33 -6.80
C TYR A 19 13.51 1.11 -6.72
N ALA A 20 13.02 0.70 -5.55
CA ALA A 20 11.59 0.59 -5.30
C ALA A 20 11.01 1.98 -4.96
N ASP A 21 10.11 2.47 -5.80
CA ASP A 21 9.32 3.66 -5.54
C ASP A 21 7.89 3.24 -5.16
N ALA A 22 7.24 3.94 -4.23
CA ALA A 22 5.88 3.63 -3.77
C ALA A 22 4.89 4.83 -3.92
N GLY A 23 5.29 5.89 -4.61
CA GLY A 23 4.56 7.14 -4.78
C GLY A 23 4.09 7.28 -6.22
N GLU A 24 4.08 8.50 -6.74
CA GLU A 24 3.55 8.76 -8.08
C GLU A 24 4.36 8.04 -9.17
N SER A 25 5.68 8.00 -9.05
CA SER A 25 6.58 7.32 -9.99
C SER A 25 6.66 5.79 -9.80
N ALA A 26 5.94 5.24 -8.82
CA ALA A 26 5.93 3.79 -8.59
C ALA A 26 5.39 3.02 -9.81
N THR A 27 5.97 1.86 -10.05
CA THR A 27 5.54 0.98 -11.15
C THR A 27 4.10 0.51 -10.94
N ALA A 28 3.45 0.09 -12.03
CA ALA A 28 2.13 -0.53 -11.95
C ALA A 28 2.14 -1.76 -11.05
N ALA A 29 3.17 -2.61 -11.13
CA ALA A 29 3.29 -3.79 -10.26
C ALA A 29 3.35 -3.41 -8.78
N MET A 30 4.07 -2.34 -8.42
CA MET A 30 4.09 -1.84 -7.04
C MET A 30 2.72 -1.35 -6.59
N LYS A 31 2.07 -0.47 -7.37
CA LYS A 31 0.76 0.12 -7.01
C LYS A 31 -0.34 -0.94 -6.94
N GLU A 32 -0.24 -1.99 -7.75
CA GLU A 32 -1.23 -3.05 -7.81
C GLU A 32 -1.00 -4.19 -6.81
N CYS A 33 0.19 -4.26 -6.20
CA CYS A 33 0.51 -5.36 -5.29
C CYS A 33 -0.31 -5.30 -3.99
N LEU A 34 -0.57 -6.47 -3.44
CA LEU A 34 -1.42 -6.63 -2.26
C LEU A 34 -0.88 -5.84 -1.06
N LEU A 35 0.42 -5.94 -0.79
CA LEU A 35 1.04 -5.25 0.34
C LEU A 35 0.86 -3.73 0.24
N TYR A 36 1.12 -3.15 -0.93
CA TYR A 36 0.95 -1.72 -1.16
C TYR A 36 -0.50 -1.28 -0.91
N LYS A 37 -1.46 -2.01 -1.50
CA LYS A 37 -2.88 -1.69 -1.37
C LYS A 37 -3.37 -1.77 0.08
N LEU A 38 -2.95 -2.79 0.84
CA LEU A 38 -3.33 -2.93 2.24
C LEU A 38 -2.63 -1.89 3.14
N SER A 39 -1.35 -1.62 2.92
CA SER A 39 -0.61 -0.62 3.71
C SER A 39 -1.15 0.80 3.51
N TYR A 40 -1.50 1.18 2.27
CA TYR A 40 -1.95 2.53 1.91
C TYR A 40 -3.47 2.68 1.74
N TYR A 41 -4.27 1.67 2.09
CA TYR A 41 -5.73 1.79 2.09
C TYR A 41 -6.20 2.97 2.96
N ARG A 42 -7.05 3.87 2.47
CA ARG A 42 -7.51 5.10 3.17
C ARG A 42 -6.40 6.06 3.60
N PHE A 43 -5.18 5.88 3.10
CA PHE A 43 -4.06 6.75 3.46
C PHE A 43 -4.21 8.15 2.86
N ASP A 44 -4.95 8.28 1.76
CA ASP A 44 -5.35 9.55 1.12
C ASP A 44 -6.23 10.44 2.01
N GLU A 45 -6.78 9.90 3.10
CA GLU A 45 -7.54 10.64 4.12
C GLU A 45 -6.71 10.92 5.38
N TYR A 46 -5.65 10.14 5.59
CA TYR A 46 -4.83 10.17 6.81
C TYR A 46 -3.90 11.37 6.84
N VAL A 47 -3.88 12.06 7.98
CA VAL A 47 -2.94 13.15 8.28
C VAL A 47 -1.94 12.65 9.31
N ALA A 48 -0.69 12.49 8.88
CA ALA A 48 0.37 11.92 9.72
C ALA A 48 0.95 12.90 10.76
N ASP A 49 0.74 14.20 10.55
CA ASP A 49 1.20 15.28 11.42
C ASP A 49 0.08 16.33 11.54
N PRO A 50 -0.58 16.46 12.70
CA PRO A 50 -1.63 17.46 12.89
C PRO A 50 -1.17 18.92 12.67
N THR A 51 0.12 19.20 12.83
CA THR A 51 0.70 20.54 12.61
C THR A 51 0.93 20.84 11.13
N LYS A 52 0.93 19.81 10.28
CA LYS A 52 1.10 19.89 8.82
C LYS A 52 -0.01 19.09 8.14
N PRO A 53 -1.15 19.71 7.79
CA PRO A 53 -2.36 19.01 7.32
C PRO A 53 -2.23 18.48 5.88
N VAL A 54 -1.15 17.75 5.59
CA VAL A 54 -0.91 17.07 4.33
C VAL A 54 -1.43 15.64 4.46
N LYS A 55 -2.47 15.34 3.69
CA LYS A 55 -3.04 13.99 3.62
C LYS A 55 -2.16 13.07 2.79
N GLY A 56 -2.14 11.78 3.14
CA GLY A 56 -1.40 10.77 2.38
C GLY A 56 0.11 10.95 2.42
N PHE A 57 0.63 11.63 3.45
CA PHE A 57 2.06 11.87 3.63
C PHE A 57 2.72 10.74 4.42
N ASP A 58 3.69 10.06 3.80
CA ASP A 58 4.49 9.02 4.44
C ASP A 58 5.70 9.68 5.13
N ARG A 59 5.70 9.68 6.47
CA ARG A 59 6.77 10.29 7.29
C ARG A 59 8.11 9.59 7.16
N ASN A 60 8.14 8.29 6.89
CA ASN A 60 9.41 7.57 6.77
C ASN A 60 10.06 7.86 5.40
N ARG A 61 9.24 8.12 4.37
CA ARG A 61 9.70 8.48 3.03
C ARG A 61 9.75 9.98 2.77
N GLN A 62 9.29 10.80 3.71
CA GLN A 62 9.26 12.26 3.63
C GLN A 62 8.58 12.78 2.36
N ARG A 63 7.48 12.13 1.93
CA ARG A 63 6.76 12.56 0.72
C ARG A 63 5.29 12.16 0.73
N GLN A 64 4.50 12.84 -0.09
CA GLN A 64 3.12 12.47 -0.35
C GLN A 64 3.08 11.22 -1.22
N GLN A 65 2.50 10.16 -0.68
CA GLN A 65 2.45 8.86 -1.33
C GLN A 65 1.12 8.62 -2.04
N ARG A 66 0.05 9.24 -1.55
CA ARG A 66 -1.29 8.99 -2.07
C ARG A 66 -2.19 10.23 -2.02
N THR A 67 -2.89 10.46 -3.12
CA THR A 67 -3.89 11.53 -3.30
C THR A 67 -5.26 11.01 -3.71
N SER A 68 -5.37 9.70 -3.99
CA SER A 68 -6.59 9.05 -4.46
C SER A 68 -6.88 7.79 -3.65
N PRO A 69 -8.15 7.40 -3.50
CA PRO A 69 -8.50 6.23 -2.71
C PRO A 69 -7.99 4.93 -3.33
N ILE A 70 -7.86 3.91 -2.49
CA ILE A 70 -7.64 2.52 -2.89
C ILE A 70 -8.92 1.75 -2.59
N HIS A 71 -9.44 1.02 -3.58
CA HIS A 71 -10.61 0.17 -3.40
C HIS A 71 -10.17 -1.28 -3.21
N LEU A 72 -10.60 -1.90 -2.11
CA LEU A 72 -10.37 -3.31 -1.82
C LEU A 72 -11.61 -4.11 -2.21
N SER A 73 -11.44 -5.10 -3.08
CA SER A 73 -12.51 -5.98 -3.51
C SER A 73 -12.68 -7.20 -2.59
N HIS A 74 -11.56 -7.79 -2.14
CA HIS A 74 -11.55 -9.07 -1.43
C HIS A 74 -11.30 -8.97 0.08
N PHE A 75 -10.89 -7.80 0.58
CA PHE A 75 -10.52 -7.60 1.97
C PHE A 75 -11.32 -6.47 2.59
N GLU A 76 -11.66 -6.62 3.86
CA GLU A 76 -12.23 -5.57 4.71
C GLU A 76 -11.23 -5.20 5.81
N GLU A 77 -11.10 -3.90 6.11
CA GLU A 77 -10.34 -3.42 7.25
C GLU A 77 -11.13 -3.71 8.53
N VAL A 78 -10.54 -4.46 9.48
CA VAL A 78 -11.18 -4.80 10.75
C VAL A 78 -10.55 -4.12 11.95
N PHE A 79 -9.30 -3.65 11.81
CA PHE A 79 -8.61 -2.88 12.84
C PHE A 79 -7.46 -2.07 12.23
N THR A 80 -7.30 -0.84 12.70
CA THR A 80 -6.09 -0.04 12.50
C THR A 80 -5.71 0.58 13.84
N SER A 81 -4.45 0.41 14.25
CA SER A 81 -3.93 1.00 15.49
C SER A 81 -3.94 2.53 15.40
N GLU A 82 -4.04 3.21 16.54
CA GLU A 82 -4.03 4.68 16.63
C GLU A 82 -2.84 5.33 15.91
N ALA A 83 -1.64 4.77 16.07
CA ALA A 83 -0.42 5.26 15.42
C ALA A 83 -0.25 4.78 13.95
N TRP A 84 -1.24 4.08 13.39
CA TRP A 84 -1.23 3.52 12.03
C TRP A 84 -0.04 2.56 11.73
N ILE A 85 0.57 2.00 12.77
CA ILE A 85 1.67 1.02 12.64
C ILE A 85 1.14 -0.37 12.30
N VAL A 86 0.02 -0.77 12.92
CA VAL A 86 -0.60 -2.09 12.73
C VAL A 86 -1.95 -1.94 12.07
N ARG A 87 -2.15 -2.69 10.98
CA ARG A 87 -3.42 -2.77 10.24
C ARG A 87 -3.79 -4.23 10.05
N ILE A 88 -5.02 -4.58 10.38
CA ILE A 88 -5.55 -5.94 10.27
C ILE A 88 -6.70 -5.92 9.28
N PHE A 89 -6.58 -6.78 8.28
CA PHE A 89 -7.57 -6.99 7.24
C PHE A 89 -8.08 -8.41 7.30
N LYS A 90 -9.37 -8.58 7.01
CA LYS A 90 -10.02 -9.88 6.95
C LYS A 90 -10.44 -10.17 5.52
N LEU A 91 -10.26 -11.42 5.09
CA LEU A 91 -10.77 -11.89 3.81
C LEU A 91 -12.30 -11.93 3.86
N ARG A 92 -12.92 -11.32 2.85
CA ARG A 92 -14.37 -11.31 2.67
C ARG A 92 -14.87 -12.73 2.38
N ARG A 93 -15.86 -13.18 3.17
CA ARG A 93 -16.41 -14.54 3.06
C ARG A 93 -17.42 -14.69 1.93
N ASP A 94 -18.05 -13.60 1.53
CA ASP A 94 -19.04 -13.55 0.44
C ASP A 94 -18.44 -13.83 -0.95
N ILE A 95 -17.12 -13.94 -1.06
CA ILE A 95 -16.39 -14.20 -2.31
C ILE A 95 -15.86 -15.65 -2.36
N LEU A 96 -15.93 -16.39 -1.24
CA LEU A 96 -15.55 -17.79 -1.17
C LEU A 96 -16.79 -18.64 -1.49
N HIS A 97 -16.99 -18.93 -2.78
CA HIS A 97 -17.95 -19.92 -3.25
C HIS A 97 -17.31 -21.31 -3.33
#